data_AF-A0A1G2MCW9-F1
#
_entry.id   AF-A0A1G2MCW9-F1
#
_cell.length_a   1.000
_cell.length_b   1.000
_cell.length_c   1.000
_cell.angle_alpha   90.00
_cell.angle_beta   90.00
_cell.angle_gamma   90.00
#
_symmetry.space_group_name_H-M   'P 1'
#
loop_
_entity.id
_entity.type
_entity.pdbx_description
1 polymer ?
#
loop_
_entity_poly.entity_id
_entity_poly.type
_entity_poly.pdbx_seq_one_letter_code
_entity_poly.pdbx_strand_id
1 'polypeptide(L)'
;MRSKELMSRQTKLFTTLKKSGWDIKTSKLRTRVEELVVDSRVLEYQKLKKIGIEKIHTERMREKGIDVKIATDLLVGAFDDKYDTAIVVSSDADLVPAIDWVRNRKKKKVEYIGFSIPDMVSPEKSTKPLMMMFSKTDVQRVFSDAEMRKFIKPPESTLFSQMSKGI
;
A
#
# COMPACT_ATOMS: atom_id res chain seq x y z
N MET A 1 13.13 -0.27 -22.28
CA MET A 1 13.57 -1.63 -21.87
C MET A 1 13.18 -1.98 -20.44
N ARG A 2 13.51 -1.16 -19.42
CA ARG A 2 13.27 -1.45 -17.99
C ARG A 2 11.81 -1.77 -17.59
N SER A 3 10.83 -1.15 -18.25
CA SER A 3 9.39 -1.40 -17.98
C SER A 3 8.91 -2.79 -18.43
N LYS A 4 9.38 -3.32 -19.58
CA LYS A 4 8.95 -4.63 -20.08
C LYS A 4 9.44 -5.77 -19.20
N GLU A 5 10.67 -5.68 -18.70
CA GLU A 5 11.24 -6.67 -17.78
C GLU A 5 10.50 -6.69 -16.44
N LEU A 6 10.20 -5.51 -15.87
CA LEU A 6 9.41 -5.40 -14.64
C LEU A 6 8.00 -5.97 -14.81
N MET A 7 7.34 -5.70 -15.95
CA MET A 7 6.03 -6.29 -16.28
C MET A 7 6.10 -7.81 -16.39
N SER A 8 7.15 -8.35 -17.00
CA SER A 8 7.37 -9.79 -17.11
C SER A 8 7.58 -10.44 -15.73
N ARG A 9 8.43 -9.85 -14.89
CA ARG A 9 8.67 -10.32 -13.51
C ARG A 9 7.38 -10.30 -12.69
N GLN A 10 6.59 -9.23 -12.78
CA GLN A 10 5.30 -9.12 -12.11
C GLN A 10 4.32 -10.18 -12.60
N THR A 11 4.22 -10.40 -13.91
CA THR A 11 3.34 -11.42 -14.49
C THR A 11 3.73 -12.82 -14.01
N LYS A 12 5.03 -13.12 -13.94
CA LYS A 12 5.55 -14.38 -13.40
C LYS A 12 5.16 -14.55 -11.93
N LEU A 13 5.32 -13.51 -11.11
CA LEU A 13 4.93 -13.53 -9.70
C LEU A 13 3.42 -13.79 -9.53
N PHE A 14 2.57 -13.05 -10.25
CA PHE A 14 1.11 -13.22 -10.17
C PHE A 14 0.67 -14.61 -10.62
N THR A 15 1.32 -15.16 -11.65
CA THR A 15 1.06 -16.53 -12.09
C THR A 15 1.40 -17.54 -10.99
N THR A 16 2.57 -17.39 -10.35
CA THR A 16 2.96 -18.26 -9.23
C THR A 16 1.98 -18.18 -8.07
N LEU A 17 1.61 -16.96 -7.65
CA LEU A 17 0.67 -16.74 -6.55
C LEU A 17 -0.73 -17.33 -6.83
N LYS A 18 -1.25 -17.13 -8.06
CA LYS A 18 -2.52 -17.75 -8.48
C LYS A 18 -2.45 -19.27 -8.45
N LYS A 19 -1.35 -19.86 -8.91
CA LYS A 19 -1.14 -21.32 -8.86
C LYS A 19 -1.12 -21.86 -7.43
N SER A 20 -0.60 -21.09 -6.48
CA SER A 20 -0.65 -21.45 -5.06
C SER A 20 -1.98 -21.08 -4.37
N GLY A 21 -3.03 -20.75 -5.14
CA GLY A 21 -4.38 -20.52 -4.62
C GLY A 21 -4.63 -19.12 -4.05
N TRP A 22 -3.71 -18.16 -4.26
CA TRP A 22 -3.93 -16.79 -3.79
C TRP A 22 -4.88 -16.05 -4.71
N ASP A 23 -5.89 -15.42 -4.11
CA ASP A 23 -6.70 -14.41 -4.81
C ASP A 23 -5.89 -13.11 -4.91
N ILE A 24 -5.79 -12.56 -6.13
CA ILE A 24 -4.99 -11.37 -6.41
C ILE A 24 -5.92 -10.31 -6.97
N LYS A 25 -6.11 -9.25 -6.19
CA LYS A 25 -6.88 -8.07 -6.59
C LYS A 25 -5.91 -6.95 -6.93
N THR A 26 -6.02 -6.44 -8.15
CA THR A 26 -5.22 -5.31 -8.62
C THR A 26 -6.14 -4.13 -8.95
N SER A 27 -5.57 -2.93 -8.86
CA SER A 27 -6.23 -1.71 -9.30
C SER A 27 -5.31 -0.96 -10.28
N LYS A 28 -5.90 -0.18 -11.18
CA LYS A 28 -5.12 0.67 -12.09
C LYS A 28 -4.79 1.96 -11.36
N LEU A 29 -3.50 2.31 -11.34
CA LEU A 29 -3.06 3.67 -11.05
C LEU A 29 -3.64 4.59 -12.12
N ARG A 30 -4.36 5.63 -11.69
CA ARG A 30 -4.84 6.69 -12.58
C ARG A 30 -4.26 8.02 -12.15
N THR A 31 -3.73 8.74 -13.12
CA THR A 31 -3.42 10.16 -12.96
C THR A 31 -4.69 10.94 -13.21
N ARG A 32 -5.06 11.81 -12.28
CA ARG A 32 -6.14 12.77 -12.45
C ARG A 32 -5.55 14.17 -12.37
N VAL A 33 -5.96 15.03 -13.31
CA VAL A 33 -5.78 16.47 -13.17
C VAL A 33 -6.89 16.97 -12.25
N GLU A 34 -6.51 17.48 -11.08
CA GLU A 34 -7.42 18.13 -10.15
C GLU A 34 -7.30 19.64 -10.33
N GLU A 35 -8.44 20.31 -10.54
CA GLU A 35 -8.54 21.77 -10.53
C GLU A 35 -8.86 22.22 -9.10
N LEU A 36 -7.96 23.02 -8.54
CA LEU A 36 -8.14 23.64 -7.24
C LEU A 36 -8.46 25.12 -7.44
N VAL A 37 -9.67 25.51 -7.05
CA VAL A 37 -10.10 26.90 -7.04
C VAL A 37 -9.46 27.61 -5.84
N VAL A 38 -8.79 28.73 -6.09
CA VAL A 38 -8.15 29.53 -5.04
C VAL A 38 -9.24 30.28 -4.26
N ASP A 39 -9.64 29.71 -3.14
CA ASP A 39 -10.62 30.27 -2.22
C ASP A 39 -10.12 30.22 -0.76
N SER A 40 -11.00 30.54 0.20
CA SER A 40 -10.65 30.61 1.62
C SER A 40 -10.10 29.30 2.24
N ARG A 41 -10.19 28.16 1.52
CA ARG A 41 -9.61 26.87 1.93
C ARG A 41 -8.12 26.75 1.59
N VAL A 42 -7.59 27.64 0.74
CA VAL A 42 -6.19 27.64 0.31
C VAL A 42 -5.37 28.55 1.21
N LEU A 43 -4.26 28.03 1.73
CA LEU A 43 -3.32 28.86 2.49
C LEU A 43 -2.83 30.01 1.61
N GLU A 44 -2.84 31.23 2.15
CA GLU A 44 -2.44 32.43 1.42
C GLU A 44 -3.28 32.79 0.18
N TYR A 45 -4.53 32.31 0.07
CA TYR A 45 -5.41 32.58 -1.07
C TYR A 45 -5.52 34.06 -1.45
N GLN A 46 -5.45 34.98 -0.47
CA GLN A 46 -5.50 36.43 -0.74
C GLN A 46 -4.27 36.92 -1.52
N LYS A 47 -3.08 36.39 -1.22
CA LYS A 47 -1.85 36.73 -1.98
C LYS A 47 -1.93 36.17 -3.39
N LEU A 48 -2.35 34.91 -3.51
CA LEU A 48 -2.52 34.23 -4.79
C LEU A 48 -3.53 34.95 -5.70
N LYS A 49 -4.67 35.37 -5.15
CA LYS A 49 -5.65 36.19 -5.88
C LYS A 49 -5.11 37.55 -6.29
N LYS A 50 -4.33 38.23 -5.43
CA LYS A 50 -3.69 39.51 -5.77
C LYS A 50 -2.70 39.38 -6.93
N ILE A 51 -2.08 38.21 -7.09
CA ILE A 51 -1.16 37.90 -8.20
C ILE A 51 -1.95 37.44 -9.46
N GLY A 52 -3.28 37.30 -9.36
CA GLY A 52 -4.16 36.90 -10.46
C GLY A 52 -4.31 35.39 -10.64
N ILE A 53 -3.89 34.58 -9.66
CA ILE A 53 -4.05 33.12 -9.70
C ILE A 53 -5.42 32.75 -9.12
N GLU A 54 -6.33 32.33 -9.99
CA GLU A 54 -7.67 31.89 -9.60
C GLU A 54 -7.80 30.36 -9.50
N LYS A 55 -7.02 29.63 -10.28
CA LYS A 55 -7.10 28.18 -10.42
C LYS A 55 -5.72 27.56 -10.51
N ILE A 56 -5.50 26.46 -9.79
CA ILE A 56 -4.28 25.67 -9.84
C ILE A 56 -4.65 24.27 -10.32
N HIS A 57 -3.95 23.78 -11.35
CA HIS A 57 -4.10 22.41 -11.82
C HIS A 57 -2.97 21.57 -11.24
N THR A 58 -3.30 20.47 -10.59
CA THR A 58 -2.31 19.52 -10.07
C THR A 58 -2.57 18.13 -10.62
N GLU A 59 -1.52 17.45 -11.05
CA GLU A 59 -1.59 16.04 -11.40
C GLU A 59 -1.36 15.21 -10.14
N ARG A 60 -2.38 14.45 -9.75
CA ARG A 60 -2.25 13.50 -8.65
C ARG A 60 -2.42 12.09 -9.17
N MET A 61 -1.40 11.26 -8.94
CA MET A 61 -1.54 9.83 -9.07
C MET A 61 -2.31 9.32 -7.86
N ARG A 62 -3.47 8.69 -8.09
CA ARG A 62 -4.19 7.95 -7.06
C ARG A 62 -4.41 6.52 -7.51
N GLU A 63 -4.19 5.60 -6.58
CA GLU A 63 -4.64 4.23 -6.71
C GLU A 63 -6.17 4.19 -6.52
N LYS A 64 -6.89 3.42 -7.35
CA LYS A 64 -8.35 3.40 -7.31
C LYS A 64 -8.87 2.22 -6.48
N GLY A 65 -9.29 2.49 -5.25
CA GLY A 65 -10.24 1.66 -4.52
C GLY A 65 -9.72 0.28 -4.09
N ILE A 66 -8.41 0.12 -3.90
CA ILE A 66 -7.85 -1.14 -3.38
C ILE A 66 -8.13 -1.29 -1.88
N ASP A 67 -8.00 -0.18 -1.14
CA ASP A 67 -8.44 0.05 0.23
C ASP A 67 -9.88 -0.42 0.43
N VAL A 68 -10.79 0.02 -0.46
CA VAL A 68 -12.21 -0.36 -0.43
C VAL A 68 -12.38 -1.86 -0.65
N LYS A 69 -11.62 -2.47 -1.57
CA LYS A 69 -11.68 -3.92 -1.81
C LYS A 69 -11.25 -4.71 -0.59
N ILE A 70 -10.12 -4.33 0.02
CA ILE A 70 -9.61 -4.99 1.24
C ILE A 70 -10.63 -4.88 2.38
N ALA A 71 -11.17 -3.68 2.62
CA ALA A 71 -12.19 -3.47 3.65
C ALA A 71 -13.45 -4.31 3.39
N THR A 72 -13.91 -4.37 2.14
CA THR A 72 -15.09 -5.15 1.75
C THR A 72 -14.86 -6.64 1.96
N ASP A 73 -13.71 -7.16 1.55
CA ASP A 73 -13.38 -8.59 1.71
C ASP A 73 -13.29 -8.99 3.18
N LEU A 74 -12.69 -8.12 4.00
CA LEU A 74 -12.64 -8.32 5.45
C LEU A 74 -14.06 -8.41 6.03
N LEU A 75 -14.94 -7.47 5.70
CA LEU A 75 -16.31 -7.44 6.21
C LEU A 75 -17.15 -8.63 5.72
N VAL A 76 -17.13 -8.93 4.42
CA VAL A 76 -17.89 -10.03 3.83
C VAL A 76 -17.36 -11.38 4.33
N GLY A 77 -16.05 -11.55 4.43
CA GLY A 77 -15.45 -12.76 4.99
C GLY A 77 -15.85 -13.01 6.44
N ALA A 78 -15.89 -11.96 7.27
CA ALA A 78 -16.42 -12.07 8.63
C ALA A 78 -17.93 -12.33 8.66
N PHE A 79 -18.67 -11.76 7.71
CA PHE A 79 -20.11 -11.92 7.66
C PHE A 79 -20.51 -13.36 7.32
N ASP A 80 -19.87 -13.92 6.29
CA ASP A 80 -20.04 -15.27 5.75
C ASP A 80 -19.28 -16.35 6.54
N ASP A 81 -18.67 -15.99 7.67
CA ASP A 81 -17.93 -16.91 8.53
C ASP A 81 -16.75 -17.63 7.85
N LYS A 82 -16.10 -16.98 6.88
CA LYS A 82 -15.01 -17.57 6.07
C LYS A 82 -13.66 -17.65 6.80
N TYR A 83 -13.54 -17.04 7.96
CA TYR A 83 -12.32 -17.04 8.77
C TYR A 83 -12.62 -16.83 10.25
N ASP A 84 -11.73 -17.29 11.12
CA ASP A 84 -11.75 -17.00 12.55
C ASP A 84 -10.82 -15.86 12.94
N THR A 85 -9.70 -15.79 12.24
CA THR A 85 -8.67 -14.76 12.41
C THR A 85 -8.31 -14.17 11.06
N ALA A 86 -8.38 -12.84 10.94
CA ALA A 86 -7.86 -12.11 9.79
C ALA A 86 -6.47 -11.55 10.12
N ILE A 87 -5.51 -11.75 9.22
CA ILE A 87 -4.18 -11.11 9.30
C ILE A 87 -4.17 -9.97 8.29
N VAL A 88 -4.11 -8.73 8.79
CA VAL A 88 -4.12 -7.51 7.97
C VAL A 88 -2.72 -6.93 7.96
N VAL A 89 -2.08 -6.98 6.80
CA VAL A 89 -0.75 -6.38 6.57
C VAL A 89 -0.94 -5.09 5.78
N SER A 90 -0.84 -3.94 6.43
CA SER A 90 -1.09 -2.64 5.80
C SER A 90 -0.48 -1.49 6.59
N SER A 91 -0.32 -0.34 5.95
CA SER A 91 -0.08 0.96 6.61
C SER A 91 -1.23 1.94 6.36
N ASP A 92 -2.40 1.45 5.96
CA ASP A 92 -3.57 2.27 5.65
C ASP A 92 -4.55 2.34 6.84
N ALA A 93 -4.75 3.55 7.36
CA ALA A 93 -5.65 3.80 8.49
C ALA A 93 -7.13 3.71 8.10
N ASP A 94 -7.46 3.79 6.80
CA ASP A 94 -8.84 3.77 6.33
C ASP A 94 -9.51 2.39 6.54
N LEU A 95 -8.72 1.36 6.86
CA LEU A 95 -9.21 0.02 7.24
C LEU A 95 -9.70 -0.06 8.69
N VAL A 96 -9.37 0.91 9.56
CA VAL A 96 -9.76 0.89 10.99
C VAL A 96 -11.26 0.66 11.20
N PRO A 97 -12.19 1.35 10.50
CA PRO A 97 -13.62 1.14 10.70
C PRO A 97 -14.07 -0.30 10.38
N ALA A 98 -13.47 -0.92 9.35
CA ALA A 98 -13.78 -2.29 8.98
C ALA A 98 -13.28 -3.28 10.04
N ILE A 99 -12.04 -3.09 10.53
CA ILE A 99 -11.45 -3.89 11.61
C ILE A 99 -12.30 -3.78 12.89
N ASP A 100 -12.64 -2.56 13.29
CA ASP A 100 -13.46 -2.31 14.48
C ASP A 100 -14.83 -3.00 14.37
N TRP A 101 -15.45 -2.96 13.19
CA TRP A 101 -16.73 -3.63 12.97
C TRP A 101 -16.59 -5.16 13.10
N VAL A 102 -15.58 -5.75 12.45
CA VAL A 102 -15.34 -7.20 12.48
C VAL A 102 -15.11 -7.71 13.90
N ARG A 103 -14.25 -7.03 14.67
CA ARG A 103 -13.95 -7.40 16.06
C ARG A 103 -15.17 -7.21 16.96
N ASN A 104 -15.85 -6.08 16.86
CA ASN A 104 -16.90 -5.75 17.83
C ASN A 104 -18.24 -6.44 17.53
N ARG A 105 -18.59 -6.60 16.24
CA ARG A 105 -19.90 -7.14 15.81
C ARG A 105 -19.85 -8.64 15.54
N LYS A 106 -18.82 -9.12 14.84
CA LYS A 106 -18.68 -10.54 14.48
C LYS A 106 -17.75 -11.31 15.42
N LYS A 107 -17.11 -10.64 16.38
CA LYS A 107 -16.23 -11.24 17.40
C LYS A 107 -15.09 -12.07 16.79
N LYS A 108 -14.69 -11.74 15.56
CA LYS A 108 -13.54 -12.36 14.89
C LYS A 108 -12.24 -11.68 15.33
N LYS A 109 -11.16 -12.45 15.38
CA LYS A 109 -9.84 -11.93 15.73
C LYS A 109 -9.21 -11.21 14.54
N VAL A 110 -8.51 -10.11 14.81
CA VAL A 110 -7.73 -9.40 13.80
C VAL A 110 -6.31 -9.20 14.29
N GLU A 111 -5.35 -9.80 13.58
CA GLU A 111 -3.93 -9.52 13.71
C GLU A 111 -3.54 -8.42 12.72
N TYR A 112 -2.80 -7.44 13.20
CA TYR A 112 -2.29 -6.35 12.39
C TYR A 112 -0.77 -6.38 12.29
N ILE A 113 -0.28 -6.29 11.06
CA ILE A 113 1.14 -6.23 10.76
C ILE A 113 1.43 -4.89 10.07
N GLY A 114 2.04 -3.97 10.82
CA GLY A 114 2.46 -2.67 10.32
C GLY A 114 3.94 -2.67 9.91
N PHE A 115 4.31 -1.80 8.98
CA PHE A 115 5.70 -1.69 8.52
C PHE A 115 6.52 -0.71 9.36
N SER A 116 7.79 -1.06 9.63
CA SER A 116 8.78 -0.14 10.19
C SER A 116 10.01 -0.11 9.27
N ILE A 117 10.05 0.89 8.41
CA ILE A 117 11.09 1.04 7.38
C ILE A 117 11.73 2.42 7.57
N PRO A 118 12.96 2.49 8.09
CA PRO A 118 13.66 3.75 8.26
C PRO A 118 14.07 4.31 6.90
N ASP A 119 13.84 5.60 6.70
CA ASP A 119 14.42 6.36 5.59
C ASP A 119 15.74 6.96 6.07
N MET A 120 16.85 6.55 5.46
CA MET A 120 18.21 6.98 5.85
C MET A 120 18.51 8.44 5.46
N VAL A 121 17.76 9.02 4.52
CA VAL A 121 17.97 10.37 4.00
C VAL A 121 17.05 11.37 4.69
N SER A 122 15.80 10.97 4.93
CA SER A 122 14.75 11.82 5.51
C SER A 122 14.03 11.07 6.63
N PRO A 123 14.54 11.12 7.89
CA PRO A 123 13.97 10.37 9.01
C PRO A 123 12.47 10.62 9.23
N GLU A 124 11.98 11.81 8.90
CA GLU A 124 10.56 12.22 8.94
C GLU A 124 9.66 11.46 7.95
N LYS A 125 10.24 10.90 6.88
CA LYS A 125 9.54 10.08 5.88
C LYS A 125 9.61 8.57 6.17
N SER A 126 10.27 8.18 7.27
CA SER A 126 10.32 6.78 7.68
C SER A 126 8.91 6.21 7.82
N THR A 127 8.68 5.04 7.25
CA THR A 127 7.40 4.33 7.44
C THR A 127 7.38 3.80 8.87
N LYS A 128 6.38 4.23 9.64
CA LYS A 128 6.16 3.77 11.01
C LYS A 128 4.84 3.02 11.08
N PRO A 129 4.73 2.03 11.98
CA PRO A 129 3.46 1.35 12.20
C PRO A 129 2.41 2.33 12.71
N LEU A 130 1.20 2.27 12.15
CA LEU A 130 0.10 3.14 12.59
C LEU A 130 -0.38 2.79 14.00
N MET A 131 -0.05 3.62 14.99
CA MET A 131 -0.46 3.40 16.39
C MET A 131 -1.97 3.28 16.58
N MET A 132 -2.77 3.97 15.77
CA MET A 132 -4.23 3.83 15.79
C MET A 132 -4.67 2.38 15.51
N MET A 133 -4.05 1.72 14.53
CA MET A 133 -4.37 0.31 14.20
C MET A 133 -4.00 -0.63 15.35
N PHE A 134 -2.95 -0.35 16.12
CA PHE A 134 -2.56 -1.17 17.27
C PHE A 134 -3.67 -1.20 18.33
N SER A 135 -4.24 -0.03 18.65
CA SER A 135 -5.32 0.06 19.64
C SER A 135 -6.61 -0.67 19.22
N LYS A 136 -6.77 -0.92 17.91
CA LYS A 136 -7.99 -1.48 17.31
C LYS A 136 -7.86 -2.93 16.88
N THR A 137 -6.76 -3.60 17.22
CA THR A 137 -6.48 -4.99 16.79
C THR A 137 -6.21 -5.88 18.00
N ASP A 138 -6.28 -7.20 17.83
CA ASP A 138 -6.08 -8.18 18.91
C ASP A 138 -4.61 -8.54 19.10
N VAL A 139 -3.90 -8.71 17.99
CA VAL A 139 -2.47 -9.03 17.96
C VAL A 139 -1.78 -8.02 17.05
N GLN A 140 -0.62 -7.52 17.47
CA GLN A 140 0.14 -6.54 16.71
C GLN A 140 1.55 -7.04 16.46
N ARG A 141 1.98 -6.91 15.21
CA ARG A 141 3.34 -7.18 14.80
C ARG A 141 3.88 -6.01 13.99
N VAL A 142 5.18 -5.79 14.12
CA VAL A 142 5.92 -4.88 13.27
C VAL A 142 6.74 -5.72 12.30
N PHE A 143 6.61 -5.44 11.02
CA PHE A 143 7.48 -6.00 9.99
C PHE A 143 8.57 -4.98 9.66
N SER A 144 9.77 -5.26 10.18
CA SER A 144 10.91 -4.35 10.09
C SER A 144 11.66 -4.48 8.76
N ASP A 145 12.40 -3.44 8.36
CA ASP A 145 13.32 -3.50 7.21
C ASP A 145 14.30 -4.69 7.31
N ALA A 146 14.83 -4.98 8.50
CA ALA A 146 15.74 -6.11 8.72
C ALA A 146 15.08 -7.47 8.46
N GLU A 147 13.79 -7.63 8.81
CA GLU A 147 13.03 -8.84 8.46
C GLU A 147 12.70 -8.87 6.98
N MET A 148 12.29 -7.75 6.38
CA MET A 148 11.93 -7.67 4.96
C MET A 148 13.10 -8.07 4.07
N ARG A 149 14.32 -7.65 4.41
CA ARG A 149 15.55 -8.01 3.67
C ARG A 149 15.78 -9.51 3.56
N LYS A 150 15.30 -10.32 4.52
CA LYS A 150 15.42 -11.78 4.47
C LYS A 150 14.60 -12.40 3.33
N PHE A 151 13.59 -11.69 2.82
CA PHE A 151 12.71 -12.15 1.74
C PHE A 151 13.10 -11.58 0.37
N ILE A 152 13.98 -10.58 0.32
CA ILE A 152 14.49 -10.04 -0.93
C ILE A 152 15.51 -11.03 -1.49
N LYS A 153 15.12 -11.80 -2.50
CA LYS A 153 16.06 -12.63 -3.24
C LYS A 153 17.06 -11.72 -3.95
N PRO A 154 18.38 -11.98 -3.86
CA PRO A 154 19.33 -11.26 -4.69
C PRO A 154 18.89 -11.44 -6.16
N PRO A 155 19.00 -10.39 -7.00
CA PRO A 155 18.73 -10.55 -8.41
C PRO A 155 19.60 -11.70 -8.90
N GLU A 156 19.01 -12.68 -9.60
CA GLU A 156 19.76 -13.74 -10.28
C GLU A 156 20.86 -13.04 -11.07
N SER A 157 22.10 -13.13 -10.58
CA SER A 157 23.25 -12.56 -11.24
C SER A 157 23.25 -13.15 -12.63
N THR A 158 23.23 -12.26 -13.62
CA THR A 158 23.37 -12.56 -15.03
C THR A 158 24.45 -13.62 -15.22
N LEU A 159 24.04 -14.87 -15.44
CA LEU A 159 24.89 -15.95 -15.96
C LEU A 159 25.59 -15.51 -17.27
N PHE A 160 25.13 -14.42 -17.89
CA PHE A 160 25.72 -13.79 -19.07
C PHE A 160 26.90 -12.83 -18.81
N SER A 161 27.23 -12.46 -17.56
CA SER A 161 28.39 -11.58 -17.31
C SER A 161 29.73 -12.34 -17.30
N GLN A 162 29.72 -13.68 -17.23
CA GLN A 162 30.94 -14.49 -17.25
C GLN A 162 31.32 -15.00 -18.64
N MET A 163 30.47 -14.83 -19.66
CA MET A 163 30.78 -15.21 -21.05
C MET A 163 31.41 -14.09 -21.89
N SER A 164 31.48 -12.84 -21.39
CA SER A 164 32.07 -11.71 -22.14
C SER A 164 33.49 -11.32 -21.70
N LYS A 165 34.15 -12.13 -20.88
CA LYS A 165 35.56 -11.93 -20.46
C LYS A 165 36.52 -12.99 -21.02
N GLY A 166 36.10 -13.71 -22.06
CA GLY A 166 36.93 -14.71 -22.72
C GLY A 166 36.69 -14.72 -24.23
N ILE A 167 37.03 -13.63 -24.90
CA ILE A 167 37.59 -13.59 -26.27
C ILE A 167 38.62 -12.47 -26.28
#